data_AF-A0A2U3EXE0-F1
#
_entry.id   AF-A0A2U3EXE0-F1
#
_cell.length_a   1.000
_cell.length_b   1.000
_cell.length_c   1.000
_cell.angle_alpha   90.00
_cell.angle_beta   90.00
_cell.angle_gamma   90.00
#
_symmetry.space_group_name_H-M   'P 1'
#
loop_
_entity.id
_entity.type
_entity.pdbx_description
1 polymer ?
#
loop_
_entity_poly.entity_id
_entity_poly.type
_entity_poly.pdbx_seq_one_letter_code
_entity_poly.pdbx_strand_id
1 'polypeptide(L)'
;PAAVKELLSNIRLQHTASQKATSVALHSVLQAFSPEGLLARFAHYRRGGQGESAGWEWEMYQHYFRELTSSRQQGFEKLFRQVYAQAYDRAVRDGLESL
;
A
#
# COMPACT_ATOMS: atom_id res chain seq x y z
N PRO A 1 -35.80 15.20 13.28
CA PRO A 1 -35.25 15.46 11.92
C PRO A 1 -33.71 15.65 11.87
N ALA A 2 -33.12 16.39 12.84
CA ALA A 2 -31.69 16.69 12.86
C ALA A 2 -30.78 15.44 12.98
N ALA A 3 -31.09 14.50 13.88
CA ALA A 3 -30.29 13.28 14.08
C ALA A 3 -30.20 12.38 12.84
N VAL A 4 -31.23 12.33 12.00
CA VAL A 4 -31.21 11.56 10.74
C VAL A 4 -30.28 12.22 9.72
N LYS A 5 -30.27 13.56 9.65
CA LYS A 5 -29.38 14.31 8.76
C LYS A 5 -27.91 14.11 9.17
N GLU A 6 -27.64 14.15 10.48
CA GLU A 6 -26.32 13.91 11.04
C GLU A 6 -25.83 12.48 10.77
N LEU A 7 -26.69 11.48 10.98
CA LEU A 7 -26.38 10.08 10.66
C LEU A 7 -26.04 9.89 9.17
N LEU A 8 -26.86 10.45 8.27
CA LEU A 8 -26.62 10.37 6.82
C LEU A 8 -25.32 11.09 6.41
N SER A 9 -25.00 12.21 7.05
CA SER A 9 -23.73 12.92 6.85
C SER A 9 -22.54 12.06 7.28
N ASN A 10 -22.64 11.42 8.45
CA ASN A 10 -21.61 10.54 8.97
C ASN A 10 -21.40 9.32 8.06
N ILE A 11 -22.47 8.66 7.61
CA ILE A 11 -22.37 7.52 6.67
C ILE A 11 -21.67 7.93 5.38
N ARG A 12 -22.00 9.11 4.82
CA ARG A 12 -21.34 9.63 3.62
C ARG A 12 -19.85 9.88 3.86
N LEU A 13 -19.50 10.47 5.00
CA LEU A 13 -18.11 10.69 5.39
C LEU A 13 -17.33 9.37 5.47
N GLN A 14 -17.85 8.36 6.18
CA GLN A 14 -17.22 7.05 6.31
C GLN A 14 -17.04 6.38 4.94
N HIS A 15 -18.06 6.45 4.08
CA HIS A 15 -18.00 5.88 2.73
C HIS A 15 -16.94 6.55 1.86
N THR A 16 -16.91 7.88 1.81
CA THR A 16 -15.90 8.63 1.04
C THR A 16 -14.49 8.39 1.59
N ALA A 17 -14.32 8.36 2.92
CA ALA A 17 -13.04 8.04 3.54
C ALA A 17 -12.56 6.62 3.18
N SER A 18 -13.47 5.63 3.20
CA SER A 18 -13.15 4.25 2.82
C SER A 18 -12.73 4.12 1.35
N GLN A 19 -13.41 4.81 0.44
CA GLN A 19 -13.04 4.84 -0.99
C GLN A 19 -11.65 5.44 -1.20
N LYS A 20 -11.36 6.58 -0.55
CA LYS A 20 -10.05 7.24 -0.62
C LYS A 20 -8.95 6.34 -0.06
N ALA A 21 -9.18 5.75 1.11
CA ALA A 21 -8.23 4.85 1.76
C ALA A 21 -7.93 3.60 0.90
N THR A 22 -8.97 3.01 0.29
CA THR A 22 -8.83 1.87 -0.62
C THR A 22 -7.96 2.24 -1.83
N SER A 23 -8.21 3.39 -2.45
CA SER A 23 -7.43 3.85 -3.61
C SER A 23 -5.95 4.05 -3.26
N VAL A 24 -5.66 4.71 -2.12
CA VAL A 24 -4.29 4.94 -1.66
C VAL A 24 -3.59 3.62 -1.34
N ALA A 25 -4.25 2.71 -0.61
CA ALA A 25 -3.67 1.43 -0.25
C ALA A 25 -3.38 0.55 -1.47
N LEU A 26 -4.29 0.50 -2.46
CA LEU A 26 -4.05 -0.19 -3.73
C LEU A 26 -2.85 0.41 -4.49
N HIS A 27 -2.77 1.74 -4.57
CA HIS A 27 -1.65 2.40 -5.22
C HIS A 27 -0.32 2.05 -4.54
N SER A 28 -0.26 2.05 -3.20
CA SER A 28 0.94 1.66 -2.46
C SER A 28 1.34 0.21 -2.70
N VAL A 29 0.38 -0.71 -2.81
CA VAL A 29 0.67 -2.10 -3.18
C VAL A 29 1.27 -2.15 -4.59
N LEU A 30 0.67 -1.49 -5.58
CA LEU A 30 1.18 -1.45 -6.95
C LEU A 30 2.58 -0.84 -7.04
N GLN A 31 2.86 0.22 -6.29
CA GLN A 31 4.19 0.82 -6.21
C GLN A 31 5.22 -0.14 -5.62
N ALA A 32 4.84 -0.94 -4.61
CA ALA A 32 5.73 -1.97 -4.06
C ALA A 32 6.06 -3.09 -5.07
N PHE A 33 5.22 -3.28 -6.09
CA PHE A 33 5.43 -4.20 -7.22
C PHE A 33 6.18 -3.57 -8.42
N SER A 34 6.39 -2.25 -8.45
CA SER A 34 7.02 -1.59 -9.60
C SER A 34 8.38 -2.23 -9.91
N PRO A 35 8.56 -2.79 -11.12
CA PRO A 35 9.84 -3.36 -11.54
C PRO A 35 10.98 -2.34 -11.41
N GLU A 36 10.73 -1.07 -11.72
CA GLU A 36 11.70 0.01 -11.63
C GLU A 36 12.16 0.25 -10.18
N GLY A 37 11.20 0.26 -9.23
CA GLY A 37 11.50 0.38 -7.81
C GLY A 37 12.30 -0.82 -7.25
N LEU A 38 12.02 -2.01 -7.78
CA LEU A 38 12.76 -3.23 -7.43
C LEU A 38 14.19 -3.22 -7.96
N LEU A 39 14.35 -2.89 -9.24
CA LEU A 39 15.66 -2.78 -9.88
C LEU A 39 16.55 -1.74 -9.20
N ALA A 40 15.98 -0.59 -8.78
CA ALA A 40 16.70 0.40 -7.99
C ALA A 40 17.22 -0.17 -6.67
N ARG A 41 16.37 -0.90 -5.91
CA ARG A 41 16.77 -1.56 -4.65
C ARG A 41 17.83 -2.64 -4.88
N PHE A 42 17.69 -3.46 -5.91
CA PHE A 42 18.68 -4.49 -6.26
C PHE A 42 20.03 -3.87 -6.64
N ALA A 43 20.03 -2.72 -7.32
CA ALA A 43 21.25 -1.96 -7.62
C ALA A 43 21.97 -1.43 -6.36
N HIS A 44 21.26 -1.22 -5.24
CA HIS A 44 21.89 -0.94 -3.96
C HIS A 44 22.57 -2.17 -3.36
N TYR A 45 21.94 -3.35 -3.41
CA TYR A 45 22.55 -4.60 -2.94
C TYR A 45 23.78 -5.02 -3.75
N ARG A 46 23.79 -4.73 -5.06
CA ARG A 46 24.94 -4.96 -5.95
C ARG A 46 26.22 -4.27 -5.47
N ARG A 47 26.11 -3.08 -4.87
CA ARG A 47 27.26 -2.34 -4.33
C ARG A 47 27.84 -2.95 -3.04
N GLY A 48 27.16 -3.92 -2.43
CA GLY A 48 27.51 -4.53 -1.14
C GLY A 48 28.19 -5.90 -1.20
N GLY A 49 28.43 -6.48 -2.39
CA GLY A 49 29.32 -7.64 -2.54
C GLY A 49 28.67 -8.99 -2.85
N GLN A 50 27.79 -9.07 -3.86
CA GLN A 50 27.42 -10.38 -4.44
C GLN A 50 27.98 -10.49 -5.86
N GLY A 51 28.72 -11.56 -6.10
CA GLY A 51 29.35 -11.88 -7.37
C GLY A 51 28.33 -11.95 -8.51
N GLU A 52 28.67 -11.29 -9.60
CA GLU A 52 27.83 -11.09 -10.77
C GLU A 52 27.75 -12.37 -11.60
N SER A 53 26.57 -12.98 -11.67
CA SER A 53 26.19 -13.85 -12.78
C SER A 53 25.16 -13.11 -13.65
N ALA A 54 25.19 -13.35 -14.95
CA ALA A 54 24.15 -12.85 -15.84
C ALA A 54 22.80 -13.44 -15.41
N GLY A 55 21.84 -12.57 -15.04
CA GLY A 55 20.50 -12.98 -14.62
C GLY A 55 20.20 -12.86 -13.13
N TRP A 56 21.16 -12.43 -12.30
CA TRP A 56 20.96 -12.24 -10.86
C TRP A 56 19.80 -11.28 -10.51
N GLU A 57 19.60 -10.21 -11.27
CA GLU A 57 18.47 -9.28 -11.05
C GLU A 57 17.12 -9.96 -11.27
N TRP A 58 17.04 -10.88 -12.23
CA TRP A 58 15.83 -11.66 -12.50
C TRP A 58 15.57 -12.69 -11.42
N GLU A 59 16.61 -13.38 -10.93
CA GLU A 59 16.49 -14.29 -9.78
C GLU A 59 16.00 -13.53 -8.55
N MET A 60 16.56 -12.35 -8.28
CA MET A 60 16.12 -11.48 -7.20
C MET A 60 14.66 -11.04 -7.35
N TYR A 61 14.24 -10.68 -8.57
CA TYR A 61 12.84 -10.36 -8.85
C TYR A 61 11.91 -11.56 -8.55
N GLN A 62 12.26 -12.76 -9.03
CA GLN A 62 11.47 -13.97 -8.80
C GLN A 62 11.40 -14.35 -7.32
N HIS A 63 12.51 -14.25 -6.59
CA HIS A 63 12.56 -14.47 -5.14
C HIS A 63 11.67 -13.47 -4.39
N TYR A 64 11.77 -12.19 -4.73
CA TYR A 64 10.99 -11.15 -4.09
C TYR A 64 9.49 -11.32 -4.38
N PHE A 65 9.12 -11.58 -5.63
CA PHE A 65 7.74 -11.86 -6.01
C PHE A 65 7.17 -13.05 -5.22
N ARG A 66 7.93 -14.15 -5.11
CA ARG A 66 7.51 -15.36 -4.38
C ARG A 66 7.31 -15.11 -2.88
N GLU A 67 8.24 -14.40 -2.24
CA GLU A 67 8.16 -14.01 -0.83
C GLU A 67 6.91 -13.15 -0.57
N LEU A 68 6.67 -12.21 -1.46
CA LEU A 68 5.56 -11.27 -1.39
C LEU A 68 4.18 -11.91 -1.61
N THR A 69 4.07 -12.84 -2.56
CA THR A 69 2.83 -13.62 -2.79
C THR A 69 2.68 -14.79 -1.81
N SER A 70 3.67 -15.02 -0.95
CA SER A 70 3.59 -16.10 0.04
C SER A 70 2.53 -15.81 1.08
N SER A 71 1.58 -16.74 1.22
CA SER A 71 0.55 -16.75 2.26
C SER A 71 1.14 -16.74 3.68
N ARG A 72 2.41 -17.14 3.86
CA ARG A 72 3.09 -17.14 5.16
C ARG A 72 3.48 -15.74 5.65
N GLN A 73 3.87 -14.85 4.74
CA GLN A 73 4.38 -13.54 5.14
C GLN A 73 3.29 -12.47 5.24
N GLN A 74 2.16 -12.65 4.52
CA GLN A 74 1.05 -11.68 4.44
C GLN A 74 1.55 -10.24 4.16
N GLY A 75 2.68 -10.09 3.46
CA GLY A 75 3.38 -8.81 3.35
C GLY A 75 2.51 -7.74 2.69
N PHE A 76 1.78 -8.11 1.64
CA PHE A 76 0.87 -7.20 0.96
C PHE A 76 -0.39 -6.90 1.73
N GLU A 77 -0.97 -7.90 2.36
CA GLU A 77 -2.16 -7.69 3.16
C GLU A 77 -1.86 -6.75 4.33
N LYS A 78 -0.70 -6.92 4.97
CA LYS A 78 -0.22 -6.01 6.02
C LYS A 78 0.05 -4.61 5.48
N LEU A 79 0.78 -4.48 4.36
CA LEU A 79 1.04 -3.19 3.73
C LEU A 79 -0.26 -2.47 3.37
N PHE A 80 -1.19 -3.17 2.72
CA PHE A 80 -2.50 -2.65 2.36
C PHE A 80 -3.26 -2.19 3.61
N ARG A 81 -3.40 -3.04 4.63
CA ARG A 81 -4.11 -2.71 5.87
C ARG A 81 -3.50 -1.51 6.58
N GLN A 82 -2.17 -1.44 6.65
CA GLN A 82 -1.46 -0.33 7.30
C GLN A 82 -1.71 0.99 6.57
N VAL A 83 -1.51 1.01 5.25
CA VAL A 83 -1.72 2.22 4.45
C VAL A 83 -3.20 2.62 4.43
N TYR A 84 -4.11 1.64 4.34
CA TYR A 84 -5.55 1.87 4.40
C TYR A 84 -5.94 2.56 5.71
N ALA A 85 -5.54 2.01 6.86
CA ALA A 85 -5.88 2.57 8.16
C ALA A 85 -5.39 4.02 8.29
N GLN A 86 -4.15 4.28 7.88
CA GLN A 86 -3.56 5.62 7.93
C GLN A 86 -4.28 6.62 7.02
N ALA A 87 -4.61 6.20 5.78
CA ALA A 87 -5.33 7.03 4.82
C ALA A 87 -6.79 7.27 5.22
N TYR A 88 -7.43 6.27 5.84
CA TYR A 88 -8.78 6.36 6.35
C TYR A 88 -8.89 7.36 7.50
N ASP A 89 -8.03 7.22 8.50
CA ASP A 89 -7.99 8.11 9.66
C ASP A 89 -7.76 9.56 9.25
N ARG A 90 -6.89 9.78 8.25
CA ARG A 90 -6.65 11.10 7.68
C ARG A 90 -7.89 11.63 6.95
N ALA A 91 -8.52 10.83 6.10
CA ALA A 91 -9.68 11.24 5.34
C ALA A 91 -10.89 11.58 6.23
N VAL A 92 -11.09 10.84 7.33
CA VAL A 92 -12.13 11.15 8.33
C VAL A 92 -11.82 12.46 9.03
N ARG A 93 -10.56 12.70 9.46
CA ARG A 93 -10.16 13.96 10.10
C ARG A 93 -10.35 15.16 9.17
N ASP A 94 -9.82 15.09 7.95
CA ASP A 94 -9.97 16.16 6.96
C ASP A 94 -11.46 16.46 6.69
N GLY A 95 -12.29 15.42 6.64
CA GLY A 95 -13.73 15.56 6.42
C GLY A 95 -14.48 16.15 7.62
N LEU A 96 -14.06 15.86 8.85
CA LEU A 96 -14.61 16.48 10.06
C LEU A 96 -14.24 17.97 10.17
N GLU A 97 -13.04 18.36 9.72
CA GLU A 97 -12.60 19.77 9.68
C GLU A 97 -13.35 20.60 8.63
N SER A 98 -13.96 19.95 7.63
CA SER A 98 -14.69 20.59 6.53
C SER A 98 -16.19 20.79 6.76
N LEU A 99 -16.72 20.33 7.90
CA LEU A 99 -18.13 20.42 8.30
C LEU A 99 -18.39 21.62 9.23
#